data_AF-A0AAX0LD51-F1
#
_entry.id   AF-A0AAX0LD51-F1
#
_cell.length_a   1.000
_cell.length_b   1.000
_cell.length_c   1.000
_cell.angle_alpha   90.00
_cell.angle_beta   90.00
_cell.angle_gamma   90.00
#
_symmetry.space_group_name_H-M   'P 1'
#
loop_
_entity.id
_entity.type
_entity.pdbx_description
1 polymer ?
#
loop_
_entity_poly.entity_id
_entity_poly.type
_entity_poly.pdbx_seq_one_letter_code
_entity_poly.pdbx_strand_id
1 'polypeptide(L)'
;MAKEQERKTWEQMSNAEKKESFDKYAKFKLFEAHKTAKADWQKDMSKEEVDNTIPYNASTGRTYSRETSMLLRAEMAIKGYNKAQFVTMEQGNAMGGVLKLKHDEQTGEILKTKNGKDARVDGVKMLYIANYEMRPKIDKDGKEVTAVVKDKDGNIKIDENTKKPLTYIVKEKIPIEPKLETKTLYHVSQFEGLDESKVKDRDLTAVHNYRETAKSQAYEVKVDYGKTLGIGGNLEKQLNNLTLAQIKGVDYFNPAKRLDMSKEEDKTKGKKSIKKKTKEKDNSLDQGR
;
A
#
# COMPACT_ATOMS: atom_id res chain seq x y z
N MET A 1 -30.14 -2.95 28.05
CA MET A 1 -29.80 -2.11 26.87
C MET A 1 -28.36 -1.68 27.00
N ALA A 2 -27.46 -2.18 26.15
CA ALA A 2 -26.08 -1.69 26.13
C ALA A 2 -26.10 -0.26 25.56
N LYS A 3 -25.52 0.70 26.30
CA LYS A 3 -25.33 2.06 25.78
C LYS A 3 -24.50 1.96 24.51
N GLU A 4 -25.06 2.39 23.39
CA GLU A 4 -24.34 2.54 22.13
C GLU A 4 -23.26 3.61 22.36
N GLN A 5 -22.03 3.15 22.53
CA GLN A 5 -20.91 4.02 22.85
C GLN A 5 -20.59 4.83 21.59
N GLU A 6 -20.71 6.16 21.68
CA GLU A 6 -20.49 7.07 20.56
C GLU A 6 -19.11 6.84 19.95
N ARG A 7 -19.09 6.51 18.65
CA ARG A 7 -17.86 6.13 17.96
C ARG A 7 -16.99 7.37 17.75
N LYS A 8 -15.81 7.40 18.39
CA LYS A 8 -14.80 8.46 18.22
C LYS A 8 -14.50 8.72 16.74
N THR A 9 -14.38 9.99 16.36
CA THR A 9 -13.85 10.39 15.06
C THR A 9 -12.33 10.16 15.01
N TRP A 10 -11.75 10.20 13.80
CA TRP A 10 -10.31 10.00 13.64
C TRP A 10 -9.49 11.01 14.44
N GLU A 11 -9.93 12.26 14.48
CA GLU A 11 -9.30 13.37 15.18
C GLU A 11 -9.35 13.20 16.71
N GLN A 12 -10.35 12.48 17.21
CA GLN A 12 -10.54 12.19 18.64
C GLN A 12 -9.79 10.92 19.10
N MET A 13 -9.29 10.11 18.17
CA MET A 13 -8.55 8.89 18.49
C MET A 13 -7.11 9.21 18.91
N SER A 14 -6.65 8.51 19.96
CA SER A 14 -5.24 8.43 20.33
C SER A 14 -4.41 7.75 19.24
N ASN A 15 -3.08 7.88 19.28
CA ASN A 15 -2.19 7.18 18.35
C ASN A 15 -2.37 5.66 18.40
N ALA A 16 -2.58 5.07 19.58
CA ALA A 16 -2.83 3.62 19.70
C ALA A 16 -4.12 3.20 18.99
N GLU A 17 -5.21 3.95 19.18
CA GLU A 17 -6.50 3.70 18.53
C GLU A 17 -6.42 3.90 17.01
N LYS A 18 -5.72 4.94 16.55
CA LYS A 18 -5.47 5.19 15.12
C LYS A 18 -4.67 4.05 14.49
N LYS A 19 -3.63 3.57 15.17
CA LYS A 19 -2.82 2.42 14.73
C LYS A 19 -3.67 1.16 14.64
N GLU A 20 -4.47 0.85 15.66
CA GLU A 20 -5.35 -0.31 15.65
C GLU A 20 -6.39 -0.24 14.51
N SER A 21 -6.99 0.94 14.30
CA SER A 21 -7.92 1.18 13.18
C SER A 21 -7.26 0.97 11.82
N PHE A 22 -6.04 1.48 11.65
CA PHE A 22 -5.25 1.28 10.44
C PHE A 22 -4.88 -0.19 10.23
N ASP A 23 -4.48 -0.90 11.29
CA ASP A 23 -4.11 -2.31 11.20
C ASP A 23 -5.29 -3.19 10.81
N LYS A 24 -6.49 -2.92 11.35
CA LYS A 24 -7.72 -3.60 10.92
C LYS A 24 -8.00 -3.39 9.43
N TYR A 25 -7.87 -2.16 8.96
CA TYR A 25 -7.98 -1.83 7.53
C TYR A 25 -6.93 -2.58 6.69
N ALA A 26 -5.67 -2.56 7.13
CA ALA A 26 -4.57 -3.18 6.41
C ALA A 26 -4.73 -4.69 6.31
N LYS A 27 -5.09 -5.36 7.42
CA LYS A 27 -5.40 -6.79 7.46
C LYS A 27 -6.49 -7.14 6.46
N PHE A 28 -7.62 -6.42 6.51
CA PHE A 28 -8.75 -6.68 5.62
C PHE A 28 -8.33 -6.62 4.15
N LYS A 29 -7.64 -5.55 3.73
CA LYS A 29 -7.15 -5.38 2.36
C LYS A 29 -6.17 -6.49 1.94
N LEU A 30 -5.23 -6.86 2.80
CA LEU A 30 -4.26 -7.91 2.49
C LEU A 30 -4.92 -9.29 2.35
N PHE A 31 -5.91 -9.61 3.19
CA PHE A 31 -6.69 -10.83 3.06
C PHE A 31 -7.57 -10.84 1.80
N GLU A 32 -8.22 -9.71 1.48
CA GLU A 32 -9.00 -9.56 0.25
C GLU A 32 -8.13 -9.82 -0.99
N ALA A 33 -6.95 -9.18 -1.06
CA ALA A 33 -6.00 -9.40 -2.14
C ALA A 33 -5.51 -10.85 -2.21
N HIS A 34 -5.22 -11.49 -1.06
CA HIS A 34 -4.78 -12.88 -1.04
C HIS A 34 -5.82 -13.86 -1.62
N LYS A 35 -7.12 -13.56 -1.46
CA LYS A 35 -8.20 -14.36 -2.05
C LYS A 35 -8.27 -14.28 -3.57
N THR A 36 -7.69 -13.25 -4.19
CA THR A 36 -7.69 -13.08 -5.64
C THR A 36 -6.80 -14.08 -6.37
N ALA A 37 -5.85 -14.72 -5.66
CA ALA A 37 -4.77 -15.54 -6.23
C ALA A 37 -3.87 -14.80 -7.24
N LYS A 38 -3.96 -13.46 -7.31
CA LYS A 38 -3.21 -12.61 -8.24
C LYS A 38 -2.16 -11.73 -7.55
N ALA A 39 -2.09 -11.77 -6.22
CA ALA A 39 -1.16 -10.93 -5.49
C ALA A 39 0.29 -11.37 -5.72
N ASP A 40 1.21 -10.40 -5.78
CA ASP A 40 2.62 -10.68 -6.10
C ASP A 40 3.27 -11.69 -5.14
N TRP A 41 2.87 -11.68 -3.87
CA TRP A 41 3.35 -12.62 -2.86
C TRP A 41 2.79 -14.05 -3.03
N GLN A 42 2.03 -14.33 -4.09
CA GLN A 42 1.52 -15.67 -4.43
C GLN A 42 2.26 -16.30 -5.63
N LYS A 43 3.18 -15.58 -6.27
CA LYS A 43 4.03 -16.10 -7.35
C LYS A 43 5.51 -15.99 -6.99
N ASP A 44 6.33 -16.84 -7.60
CA ASP A 44 7.78 -16.70 -7.53
C ASP A 44 8.19 -15.53 -8.43
N MET A 45 9.24 -14.79 -8.05
CA MET A 45 9.74 -13.64 -8.79
C MET A 45 11.26 -13.60 -8.71
N SER A 46 11.91 -13.35 -9.84
CA SER A 46 13.31 -12.92 -9.86
C SER A 46 13.50 -11.62 -9.08
N LYS A 47 14.73 -11.35 -8.64
CA LYS A 47 15.11 -10.06 -8.06
C LYS A 47 14.66 -8.88 -8.91
N GLU A 48 14.85 -8.95 -10.22
CA GLU A 48 14.46 -7.88 -11.15
C GLU A 48 12.95 -7.67 -11.18
N GLU A 49 12.15 -8.75 -11.14
CA GLU A 49 10.69 -8.67 -11.01
C GLU A 49 10.27 -8.12 -9.64
N VAL A 50 10.95 -8.51 -8.56
CA VAL A 50 10.71 -7.96 -7.21
C VAL A 50 10.88 -6.44 -7.23
N ASP A 51 11.95 -5.93 -7.84
CA ASP A 51 12.23 -4.51 -8.00
C ASP A 51 11.23 -3.81 -8.93
N ASN A 52 10.89 -4.47 -10.04
CA ASN A 52 9.97 -3.94 -11.05
C ASN A 52 8.51 -3.87 -10.59
N THR A 53 8.18 -4.57 -9.51
CA THR A 53 6.83 -4.57 -8.94
C THR A 53 6.71 -3.66 -7.72
N ILE A 54 7.79 -3.00 -7.25
CA ILE A 54 7.72 -2.08 -6.11
C ILE A 54 6.80 -0.90 -6.44
N PRO A 55 5.72 -0.66 -5.69
CA PRO A 55 4.90 0.53 -5.86
C PRO A 55 5.69 1.79 -5.56
N TYR A 56 5.46 2.85 -6.33
CA TYR A 56 6.18 4.10 -6.18
C TYR A 56 5.27 5.31 -6.40
N ASN A 57 5.73 6.45 -5.90
CA ASN A 57 5.05 7.72 -6.08
C ASN A 57 5.34 8.25 -7.48
N ALA A 58 4.35 8.24 -8.37
CA ALA A 58 4.54 8.60 -9.77
C ALA A 58 4.93 10.07 -9.99
N SER A 59 4.69 10.97 -9.03
CA SER A 59 5.10 12.38 -9.14
C SER A 59 6.56 12.63 -8.74
N THR A 60 7.20 11.67 -8.05
CA THR A 60 8.56 11.83 -7.51
C THR A 60 9.52 10.70 -7.87
N GLY A 61 9.01 9.58 -8.37
CA GLY A 61 9.77 8.35 -8.64
C GLY A 61 10.04 7.49 -7.40
N ARG A 62 9.92 8.06 -6.19
CA ARG A 62 10.31 7.39 -4.94
C ARG A 62 9.45 6.17 -4.63
N THR A 63 10.09 5.05 -4.33
CA THR A 63 9.42 3.81 -3.92
C THR A 63 8.76 3.89 -2.55
N TYR A 64 7.60 3.25 -2.44
CA TYR A 64 7.01 2.91 -1.15
C TYR A 64 7.62 1.62 -0.60
N SER A 65 7.66 1.49 0.73
CA SER A 65 8.21 0.32 1.40
C SER A 65 7.24 -0.24 2.45
N ARG A 66 7.56 -1.43 2.96
CA ARG A 66 6.87 -2.11 4.06
C ARG A 66 5.34 -2.14 3.90
N GLU A 67 4.58 -1.82 4.95
CA GLU A 67 3.12 -1.90 5.02
C GLU A 67 2.46 -1.18 3.84
N THR A 68 2.90 0.04 3.53
CA THR A 68 2.38 0.82 2.40
C THR A 68 2.61 0.10 1.07
N SER A 69 3.81 -0.42 0.83
CA SER A 69 4.11 -1.21 -0.38
C SER A 69 3.20 -2.44 -0.50
N MET A 70 2.98 -3.16 0.60
CA MET A 70 2.10 -4.33 0.60
C MET A 70 0.63 -3.96 0.35
N LEU A 71 0.14 -2.86 0.91
CA LEU A 71 -1.24 -2.39 0.68
C LEU A 71 -1.46 -1.92 -0.75
N LEU A 72 -0.48 -1.26 -1.36
CA LEU A 72 -0.57 -0.84 -2.76
C LEU A 72 -0.54 -2.05 -3.71
N ARG A 73 0.32 -3.04 -3.46
CA ARG A 73 0.29 -4.33 -4.18
C ARG A 73 -1.04 -5.07 -4.00
N ALA A 74 -1.61 -5.02 -2.78
CA ALA A 74 -2.93 -5.58 -2.50
C ALA A 74 -4.00 -4.92 -3.39
N GLU A 75 -4.01 -3.59 -3.44
CA GLU A 75 -4.96 -2.84 -4.27
C GLU A 75 -4.80 -3.19 -5.76
N MET A 76 -3.57 -3.29 -6.25
CA MET A 76 -3.31 -3.70 -7.64
C MET A 76 -3.88 -5.09 -7.93
N ALA A 77 -3.71 -6.06 -7.03
CA ALA A 77 -4.24 -7.41 -7.19
C ALA A 77 -5.78 -7.43 -7.19
N ILE A 78 -6.41 -6.65 -6.30
CA ILE A 78 -7.88 -6.54 -6.18
C ILE A 78 -8.48 -5.89 -7.42
N LYS A 79 -7.87 -4.80 -7.91
CA LYS A 79 -8.41 -3.98 -9.00
C LYS A 79 -7.86 -4.34 -10.39
N GLY A 80 -6.89 -5.26 -10.46
CA GLY A 80 -6.24 -5.63 -11.71
C GLY A 80 -5.37 -4.52 -12.31
N TYR A 81 -4.82 -3.63 -11.48
CA TYR A 81 -3.90 -2.59 -11.97
C TYR A 81 -2.55 -3.19 -12.35
N ASN A 82 -2.03 -2.78 -13.52
CA ASN A 82 -0.77 -3.27 -14.06
C ASN A 82 0.42 -2.32 -13.85
N LYS A 83 0.16 -1.03 -13.55
CA LYS A 83 1.20 -0.05 -13.24
C LYS A 83 1.34 0.08 -11.72
N ALA A 84 2.57 0.06 -11.21
CA ALA A 84 2.82 0.25 -9.77
C ALA A 84 2.91 1.74 -9.38
N GLN A 85 2.08 2.57 -10.02
CA GLN A 85 2.16 4.03 -10.02
C GLN A 85 1.04 4.63 -9.17
N PHE A 86 1.41 5.32 -8.09
CA PHE A 86 0.46 5.92 -7.17
C PHE A 86 0.78 7.38 -6.89
N VAL A 87 -0.25 8.17 -6.61
CA VAL A 87 -0.13 9.59 -6.26
C VAL A 87 -1.18 9.97 -5.22
N THR A 88 -0.94 11.03 -4.47
CA THR A 88 -1.99 11.63 -3.64
C THR A 88 -2.93 12.44 -4.52
N MET A 89 -4.15 12.73 -4.05
CA MET A 89 -5.09 13.58 -4.80
C MET A 89 -4.44 14.92 -5.22
N GLU A 90 -3.77 15.60 -4.29
CA GLU A 90 -3.04 16.84 -4.56
C GLU A 90 -2.00 16.72 -5.68
N GLN A 91 -1.26 15.60 -5.72
CA GLN A 91 -0.25 15.35 -6.75
C GLN A 91 -0.91 15.05 -8.10
N GLY A 92 -1.96 14.23 -8.12
CA GLY A 92 -2.74 13.98 -9.34
C GLY A 92 -3.33 15.27 -9.92
N ASN A 93 -3.88 16.15 -9.07
CA ASN A 93 -4.39 17.45 -9.47
C ASN A 93 -3.27 18.38 -10.01
N ALA A 94 -2.10 18.41 -9.37
CA ALA A 94 -0.94 19.15 -9.86
C ALA A 94 -0.42 18.61 -11.22
N MET A 95 -0.66 17.33 -11.47
CA MET A 95 -0.43 16.65 -12.74
C MET A 95 -1.58 16.87 -13.75
N GLY A 96 -2.53 17.76 -13.47
CA GLY A 96 -3.65 18.07 -14.37
C GLY A 96 -4.80 17.06 -14.32
N GLY A 97 -4.67 16.00 -13.52
CA GLY A 97 -5.67 14.96 -13.41
C GLY A 97 -6.83 15.34 -12.48
N VAL A 98 -8.01 14.80 -12.76
CA VAL A 98 -9.18 14.88 -11.88
C VAL A 98 -9.57 13.48 -11.45
N LEU A 99 -9.69 13.25 -10.15
CA LEU A 99 -10.03 11.92 -9.62
C LEU A 99 -11.43 11.49 -10.08
N LYS A 100 -11.60 10.26 -10.57
CA LYS A 100 -12.88 9.74 -11.08
C LYS A 100 -13.98 9.71 -10.01
N LEU A 101 -15.22 9.84 -10.47
CA LEU A 101 -16.41 9.62 -9.64
C LEU A 101 -16.58 8.13 -9.36
N LYS A 102 -17.18 7.81 -8.22
CA LYS A 102 -17.50 6.43 -7.84
C LYS A 102 -18.91 6.12 -8.32
N HIS A 103 -19.01 5.09 -9.15
CA HIS A 103 -20.27 4.59 -9.67
C HIS A 103 -20.70 3.32 -8.92
N ASP A 104 -22.00 3.13 -8.80
CA ASP A 104 -22.58 1.84 -8.41
C ASP A 104 -22.30 0.79 -9.49
N GLU A 105 -21.89 -0.41 -9.08
CA GLU A 105 -21.49 -1.46 -10.02
C GLU A 105 -22.68 -2.08 -10.77
N GLN A 106 -23.90 -1.99 -10.23
CA GLN A 106 -25.10 -2.57 -10.83
C GLN A 106 -25.87 -1.54 -11.64
N THR A 107 -26.03 -0.32 -11.13
CA THR A 107 -26.86 0.72 -11.78
C THR A 107 -26.05 1.70 -12.61
N GLY A 108 -24.75 1.84 -12.37
CA GLY A 108 -23.89 2.84 -13.01
C GLY A 108 -24.09 4.27 -12.49
N GLU A 109 -24.97 4.48 -11.53
CA GLU A 109 -25.24 5.81 -10.96
C GLU A 109 -24.08 6.30 -10.08
N ILE A 110 -23.90 7.62 -10.00
CA ILE A 110 -22.90 8.23 -9.12
C ILE A 110 -23.34 8.07 -7.66
N LEU A 111 -22.51 7.39 -6.88
CA LEU A 111 -22.75 7.24 -5.44
C LEU A 111 -22.59 8.58 -4.73
N LYS A 112 -23.41 8.81 -3.70
CA LYS A 112 -23.31 10.01 -2.85
C LYS A 112 -22.57 9.68 -1.55
N THR A 113 -21.79 10.63 -1.08
CA THR A 113 -21.20 10.64 0.27
C THR A 113 -22.28 10.86 1.32
N LYS A 114 -21.95 10.62 2.60
CA LYS A 114 -22.87 10.89 3.73
C LYS A 114 -23.41 12.32 3.78
N ASN A 115 -22.70 13.26 3.15
CA ASN A 115 -23.04 14.67 3.12
C ASN A 115 -23.74 15.07 1.80
N GLY A 116 -24.21 14.10 1.01
CA GLY A 116 -24.95 14.34 -0.24
C GLY A 116 -24.11 14.75 -1.45
N LYS A 117 -22.79 14.90 -1.32
CA LYS A 117 -21.87 15.20 -2.43
C LYS A 117 -21.53 13.95 -3.23
N ASP A 118 -21.24 14.09 -4.52
CA ASP A 118 -20.76 12.98 -5.34
C ASP A 118 -19.49 12.34 -4.76
N ALA A 119 -19.52 11.02 -4.63
CA ALA A 119 -18.39 10.24 -4.15
C ALA A 119 -17.33 10.11 -5.23
N ARG A 120 -16.07 10.20 -4.82
CA ARG A 120 -14.92 9.88 -5.67
C ARG A 120 -14.50 8.44 -5.40
N VAL A 121 -13.81 7.83 -6.37
CA VAL A 121 -13.27 6.47 -6.21
C VAL A 121 -12.40 6.35 -4.96
N ASP A 122 -12.44 5.19 -4.32
CA ASP A 122 -11.67 4.94 -3.10
C ASP A 122 -10.16 4.81 -3.42
N GLY A 123 -9.32 5.19 -2.47
CA GLY A 123 -7.87 4.99 -2.53
C GLY A 123 -7.35 4.17 -1.36
N VAL A 124 -6.04 3.99 -1.33
CA VAL A 124 -5.32 3.24 -0.30
C VAL A 124 -4.83 4.18 0.79
N LYS A 125 -5.12 3.87 2.06
CA LYS A 125 -4.61 4.68 3.17
C LYS A 125 -3.14 4.34 3.44
N MET A 126 -2.33 5.38 3.57
CA MET A 126 -0.94 5.32 4.05
C MET A 126 -0.86 6.00 5.41
N LEU A 127 -0.45 5.26 6.43
CA LEU A 127 -0.19 5.80 7.76
C LEU A 127 1.15 6.54 7.78
N TYR A 128 1.20 7.70 8.42
CA TYR A 128 2.42 8.45 8.65
C TYR A 128 2.38 9.18 9.99
N ILE A 129 3.54 9.61 10.48
CA ILE A 129 3.66 10.43 11.69
C ILE A 129 3.74 11.89 11.26
N ALA A 130 2.78 12.70 11.70
CA ALA A 130 2.78 14.13 11.53
C ALA A 130 3.44 14.80 12.75
N ASN A 131 4.53 15.51 12.50
CA ASN A 131 5.26 16.29 13.52
C ASN A 131 5.02 17.80 13.38
N TYR A 132 4.24 18.20 12.37
CA TYR A 132 3.82 19.57 12.14
C TYR A 132 2.42 19.59 11.52
N GLU A 133 1.76 20.74 11.62
CA GLU A 133 0.56 21.03 10.85
C GLU A 133 0.68 22.37 10.14
N MET A 134 -0.08 22.53 9.06
CA MET A 134 -0.11 23.75 8.27
C MET A 134 -1.26 24.63 8.77
N ARG A 135 -0.95 25.74 9.44
CA ARG A 135 -1.98 26.73 9.86
C ARG A 135 -1.91 27.98 8.99
N PRO A 136 -3.02 28.71 8.79
CA PRO A 136 -2.99 30.05 8.20
C PRO A 136 -1.97 30.92 8.92
N LYS A 137 -1.09 31.58 8.16
CA LYS A 137 -0.16 32.55 8.70
C LYS A 137 -0.95 33.81 9.05
N ILE A 138 -0.77 34.30 10.27
CA ILE A 138 -1.42 35.51 10.76
C ILE A 138 -0.45 36.68 10.68
N ASP A 139 -0.91 37.84 10.18
CA ASP A 139 -0.14 39.08 10.13
C ASP A 139 -0.13 39.81 11.49
N LYS A 140 0.51 40.98 11.54
CA LYS A 140 0.62 41.79 12.77
C LYS A 140 -0.73 42.31 13.28
N ASP A 141 -1.73 42.36 12.40
CA ASP A 141 -3.07 42.87 12.69
C ASP A 141 -4.07 41.74 13.01
N GLY A 142 -3.59 40.50 13.12
CA GLY A 142 -4.42 39.34 13.41
C GLY A 142 -5.17 38.78 12.21
N LYS A 143 -4.85 39.20 10.97
CA LYS A 143 -5.52 38.75 9.74
C LYS A 143 -4.72 37.68 9.00
N GLU A 144 -5.42 36.82 8.26
CA GLU A 144 -4.77 35.80 7.44
C GLU A 144 -3.98 36.43 6.28
N VAL A 145 -2.73 36.02 6.15
CA VAL A 145 -1.88 36.44 5.04
C VAL A 145 -2.35 35.75 3.76
N THR A 146 -2.65 36.53 2.71
CA THR A 146 -3.00 36.02 1.38
C THR A 146 -1.92 36.35 0.36
N ALA A 147 -1.78 35.50 -0.66
CA ALA A 147 -0.88 35.69 -1.79
C ALA A 147 -1.61 35.49 -3.11
N VAL A 148 -1.15 36.15 -4.18
CA VAL A 148 -1.73 36.03 -5.53
C VAL A 148 -1.22 34.78 -6.25
N VAL A 149 -2.11 34.12 -6.97
CA VAL A 149 -1.76 33.00 -7.86
C VAL A 149 -1.15 33.58 -9.14
N LYS A 150 0.03 33.10 -9.51
CA LYS A 150 0.69 33.45 -10.77
C LYS A 150 0.59 32.31 -11.78
N ASP A 151 0.54 32.64 -13.06
CA ASP A 151 0.68 31.68 -14.15
C ASP A 151 2.15 31.28 -14.37
N LYS A 152 2.40 30.45 -15.40
CA LYS A 152 3.76 29.99 -15.73
C LYS A 152 4.68 31.11 -16.19
N ASP A 153 4.13 32.21 -16.68
CA ASP A 153 4.84 33.37 -17.20
C ASP A 153 5.01 34.46 -16.13
N GLY A 154 4.49 34.22 -14.92
CA GLY A 154 4.60 35.11 -13.77
C GLY A 154 3.50 36.17 -13.68
N ASN A 155 2.52 36.17 -14.59
CA ASN A 155 1.38 37.09 -14.55
C ASN A 155 0.37 36.66 -13.50
N ILE A 156 -0.34 37.62 -12.92
CA ILE A 156 -1.38 37.35 -11.94
C ILE A 156 -2.56 36.67 -12.64
N LYS A 157 -2.95 35.49 -12.16
CA LYS A 157 -4.16 34.83 -12.62
C LYS A 157 -5.39 35.58 -12.11
N ILE A 158 -6.28 35.91 -13.02
CA ILE A 158 -7.56 36.58 -12.73
C ILE A 158 -8.67 35.54 -12.76
N ASP A 159 -9.55 35.59 -11.77
CA ASP A 159 -10.78 34.81 -11.75
C ASP A 159 -11.73 35.32 -12.84
N GLU A 160 -12.14 34.45 -13.76
CA GLU A 160 -12.90 34.85 -14.95
C GLU A 160 -14.29 35.40 -14.61
N ASN A 161 -14.87 34.97 -13.49
CA ASN A 161 -16.21 35.35 -13.04
C ASN A 161 -16.21 36.68 -12.29
N THR A 162 -15.25 36.88 -11.40
CA THR A 162 -15.19 38.04 -10.51
C THR A 162 -14.27 39.16 -11.02
N LYS A 163 -13.46 38.89 -12.05
CA LYS A 163 -12.43 39.77 -12.60
C LYS A 163 -11.40 40.25 -11.56
N LYS A 164 -11.24 39.51 -10.46
CA LYS A 164 -10.28 39.79 -9.38
C LYS A 164 -9.11 38.81 -9.41
N PRO A 165 -7.93 39.18 -8.87
CA PRO A 165 -6.83 38.23 -8.67
C PRO A 165 -7.28 37.00 -7.90
N LEU A 166 -6.93 35.82 -8.41
CA LEU A 166 -7.00 34.58 -7.65
C LEU A 166 -5.99 34.67 -6.50
N THR A 167 -6.46 34.49 -5.27
CA THR A 167 -5.62 34.49 -4.08
C THR A 167 -5.69 33.16 -3.34
N TYR A 168 -4.68 32.89 -2.53
CA TYR A 168 -4.66 31.76 -1.60
C TYR A 168 -4.13 32.20 -0.24
N ILE A 169 -4.60 31.54 0.82
CA ILE A 169 -4.12 31.76 2.18
C ILE A 169 -2.72 31.14 2.32
N VAL A 170 -1.75 31.96 2.71
CA VAL A 170 -0.40 31.51 3.01
C VAL A 170 -0.44 30.72 4.32
N LYS A 171 0.12 29.51 4.31
CA LYS A 171 0.18 28.64 5.48
C LYS A 171 1.61 28.51 5.98
N GLU A 172 1.77 28.39 7.28
CA GLU A 172 3.05 28.12 7.93
C GLU A 172 3.06 26.75 8.63
N LYS A 173 4.26 26.17 8.76
CA LYS A 173 4.47 24.91 9.47
C LYS A 173 4.57 25.21 10.96
N ILE A 174 3.64 24.68 11.73
CA ILE A 174 3.66 24.75 13.18
C ILE A 174 4.01 23.37 13.72
N PRO A 175 5.11 23.21 14.46
CA PRO A 175 5.44 21.96 15.13
C PRO A 175 4.31 21.53 16.06
N ILE A 176 4.04 20.23 16.09
CA ILE A 176 3.04 19.61 16.97
C ILE A 176 3.66 18.39 17.65
N GLU A 177 3.01 17.92 18.71
CA GLU A 177 3.29 16.58 19.22
C GLU A 177 3.06 15.52 18.13
N PRO A 178 3.98 14.56 17.97
CA PRO A 178 3.86 13.51 16.95
C PRO A 178 2.52 12.77 17.03
N LYS A 179 1.70 12.92 15.98
CA LYS A 179 0.42 12.25 15.86
C LYS A 179 0.37 11.38 14.62
N LEU A 180 -0.25 10.21 14.72
CA LEU A 180 -0.50 9.36 13.57
C LEU A 180 -1.59 9.99 12.71
N GLU A 181 -1.33 10.03 11.40
CA GLU A 181 -2.27 10.52 10.40
C GLU A 181 -2.28 9.59 9.20
N THR A 182 -3.30 9.73 8.36
CA THR A 182 -3.37 8.98 7.09
C THR A 182 -3.38 9.92 5.91
N LYS A 183 -2.69 9.52 4.84
CA LYS A 183 -2.81 10.13 3.52
C LYS A 183 -3.35 9.08 2.55
N THR A 184 -4.28 9.47 1.69
CA THR A 184 -4.83 8.55 0.68
C THR A 184 -3.98 8.60 -0.58
N LEU A 185 -3.61 7.42 -1.07
CA LEU A 185 -2.92 7.18 -2.32
C LEU A 185 -3.90 6.60 -3.33
N TYR A 186 -3.83 7.09 -4.56
CA TYR A 186 -4.66 6.67 -5.68
C TYR A 186 -3.75 6.17 -6.79
N HIS A 187 -4.17 5.10 -7.45
CA HIS A 187 -3.51 4.64 -8.66
C HIS A 187 -3.71 5.68 -9.78
N VAL A 188 -2.71 5.90 -10.63
CA VAL A 188 -2.78 6.94 -11.67
C VAL A 188 -3.96 6.77 -12.64
N SER A 189 -4.40 5.54 -12.91
CA SER A 189 -5.58 5.29 -13.78
C SER A 189 -6.91 5.74 -13.18
N GLN A 190 -6.92 6.08 -11.89
CA GLN A 190 -8.09 6.63 -11.20
C GLN A 190 -8.29 8.13 -11.51
N PHE A 191 -7.37 8.77 -12.22
CA PHE A 191 -7.52 10.15 -12.68
C PHE A 191 -7.87 10.21 -14.16
N GLU A 192 -8.66 11.22 -14.52
CA GLU A 192 -8.92 11.63 -15.91
C GLU A 192 -8.05 12.84 -16.24
N GLY A 193 -7.49 12.89 -17.45
CA GLY A 193 -6.69 14.04 -17.91
C GLY A 193 -5.32 14.19 -17.23
N LEU A 194 -4.81 13.14 -16.59
CA LEU A 194 -3.49 13.18 -15.96
C LEU A 194 -2.39 13.31 -17.03
N ASP A 195 -1.55 14.34 -16.88
CA ASP A 195 -0.41 14.64 -17.75
C ASP A 195 0.70 13.62 -17.54
N GLU A 196 0.80 12.64 -18.45
CA GLU A 196 1.79 11.56 -18.37
C GLU A 196 3.24 12.08 -18.44
N SER A 197 3.49 13.26 -19.02
CA SER A 197 4.85 13.84 -19.07
C SER A 197 5.39 14.22 -17.68
N LYS A 198 4.51 14.35 -16.69
CA LYS A 198 4.87 14.62 -15.29
C LYS A 198 5.08 13.35 -14.47
N VAL A 199 4.79 12.18 -15.04
CA VAL A 199 5.08 10.89 -14.40
C VAL A 199 6.60 10.68 -14.42
N LYS A 200 7.17 10.43 -13.25
CA LYS A 200 8.58 10.09 -13.07
C LYS A 200 8.75 8.58 -13.11
N ASP A 201 9.88 8.13 -13.63
CA ASP A 201 10.26 6.72 -13.54
C ASP A 201 10.52 6.30 -12.10
N ARG A 202 10.42 5.00 -11.85
CA ARG A 202 10.73 4.42 -10.54
C ARG A 202 12.21 4.65 -10.21
N ASP A 203 12.44 5.29 -9.07
CA ASP A 203 13.77 5.51 -8.51
C ASP A 203 14.07 4.46 -7.42
N LEU A 204 14.98 3.54 -7.73
CA LEU A 204 15.46 2.49 -6.82
C LEU A 204 16.70 2.91 -6.01
N THR A 205 17.20 4.14 -6.17
CA THR A 205 18.45 4.59 -5.53
C THR A 205 18.44 4.38 -4.02
N ALA A 206 17.34 4.75 -3.35
CA ALA A 206 17.21 4.55 -1.90
C ALA A 206 17.24 3.07 -1.51
N VAL A 207 16.62 2.19 -2.31
CA VAL A 207 16.59 0.74 -2.07
C VAL A 207 17.99 0.16 -2.26
N HIS A 208 18.69 0.54 -3.33
CA HIS A 208 20.05 0.10 -3.61
C HIS A 208 21.05 0.58 -2.54
N ASN A 209 20.98 1.85 -2.17
CA ASN A 209 21.82 2.39 -1.10
C ASN A 209 21.59 1.64 0.22
N TYR A 210 20.33 1.34 0.55
CA TYR A 210 20.01 0.55 1.74
C TYR A 210 20.64 -0.86 1.67
N ARG A 211 20.49 -1.56 0.55
CA ARG A 211 21.10 -2.90 0.33
C ARG A 211 22.61 -2.89 0.53
N GLU A 212 23.29 -1.90 -0.04
CA GLU A 212 24.74 -1.77 0.12
C GLU A 212 25.13 -1.53 1.58
N THR A 213 24.45 -0.61 2.26
CA THR A 213 24.72 -0.36 3.70
C THR A 213 24.40 -1.57 4.58
N ALA A 214 23.42 -2.39 4.21
CA ALA A 214 23.02 -3.57 4.97
C ALA A 214 24.09 -4.68 4.94
N LYS A 215 24.94 -4.74 3.91
CA LYS A 215 26.04 -5.72 3.82
C LYS A 215 27.06 -5.59 4.95
N SER A 216 27.24 -4.38 5.48
CA SER A 216 28.17 -4.09 6.57
C SER A 216 27.49 -3.98 7.95
N GLN A 217 26.18 -4.21 8.04
CA GLN A 217 25.47 -4.14 9.33
C GLN A 217 25.71 -5.40 10.16
N ALA A 218 25.99 -5.22 11.45
CA ALA A 218 26.18 -6.32 12.39
C ALA A 218 24.88 -7.03 12.81
N TYR A 219 23.73 -6.57 12.31
CA TYR A 219 22.42 -7.12 12.64
C TYR A 219 21.61 -7.40 11.38
N GLU A 220 20.79 -8.44 11.45
CA GLU A 220 19.88 -8.78 10.36
C GLU A 220 18.56 -8.02 10.50
N VAL A 221 18.07 -7.50 9.37
CA VAL A 221 16.77 -6.83 9.29
C VAL A 221 15.66 -7.85 9.52
N LYS A 222 14.85 -7.63 10.56
CA LYS A 222 13.68 -8.46 10.85
C LYS A 222 12.42 -7.80 10.33
N VAL A 223 11.59 -8.60 9.67
CA VAL A 223 10.24 -8.25 9.23
C VAL A 223 9.28 -9.27 9.82
N ASP A 224 8.25 -8.79 10.49
CA ASP A 224 7.28 -9.64 11.17
C ASP A 224 5.89 -8.98 11.14
N TYR A 225 5.13 -9.25 10.08
CA TYR A 225 3.74 -8.80 9.95
C TYR A 225 2.78 -9.51 10.92
N GLY A 226 3.19 -10.61 11.53
CA GLY A 226 2.48 -11.23 12.65
C GLY A 226 2.51 -10.33 13.87
N LYS A 227 3.67 -9.78 14.20
CA LYS A 227 3.80 -8.81 15.30
C LYS A 227 3.26 -7.42 14.94
N THR A 228 3.55 -6.90 13.74
CA THR A 228 3.21 -5.50 13.40
C THR A 228 1.76 -5.30 12.97
N LEU A 229 1.16 -6.32 12.35
CA LEU A 229 -0.21 -6.29 11.85
C LEU A 229 -1.07 -7.42 12.39
N GLY A 230 -0.59 -8.35 13.23
CA GLY A 230 -1.41 -9.47 13.72
C GLY A 230 -1.95 -10.35 12.59
N ILE A 231 -1.18 -10.53 11.52
CA ILE A 231 -1.49 -11.42 10.40
C ILE A 231 -0.81 -12.77 10.65
N GLY A 232 -1.53 -13.88 10.54
CA GLY A 232 -0.97 -15.20 10.75
C GLY A 232 -0.87 -16.06 9.48
N GLY A 233 -0.23 -17.22 9.63
CA GLY A 233 -0.31 -18.32 8.67
C GLY A 233 0.48 -18.09 7.38
N ASN A 234 -0.04 -18.57 6.24
CA ASN A 234 0.66 -18.47 4.96
C ASN A 234 0.80 -17.02 4.47
N LEU A 235 -0.20 -16.19 4.71
CA LEU A 235 -0.17 -14.78 4.31
C LEU A 235 0.97 -14.04 5.02
N GLU A 236 1.14 -14.26 6.32
CA GLU A 236 2.26 -13.70 7.09
C GLU A 236 3.63 -14.08 6.48
N LYS A 237 3.86 -15.37 6.26
CA LYS A 237 5.11 -15.89 5.68
C LYS A 237 5.38 -15.30 4.30
N GLN A 238 4.35 -15.23 3.47
CA GLN A 238 4.44 -14.67 2.12
C GLN A 238 4.83 -13.19 2.14
N LEU A 239 4.18 -12.38 2.98
CA LEU A 239 4.46 -10.95 3.12
C LEU A 239 5.86 -10.71 3.73
N ASN A 240 6.21 -11.43 4.80
CA ASN A 240 7.54 -11.34 5.42
C ASN A 240 8.64 -11.66 4.40
N ASN A 241 8.52 -12.77 3.67
CA ASN A 241 9.52 -13.20 2.70
C ASN A 241 9.62 -12.25 1.50
N LEU A 242 8.51 -11.69 1.02
CA LEU A 242 8.55 -10.73 -0.10
C LEU A 242 9.23 -9.44 0.33
N THR A 243 8.89 -8.91 1.50
CA THR A 243 9.54 -7.70 2.03
C THR A 243 11.03 -7.95 2.31
N LEU A 244 11.41 -9.14 2.79
CA LEU A 244 12.82 -9.51 2.97
C LEU A 244 13.55 -9.64 1.62
N ALA A 245 12.93 -10.23 0.59
CA ALA A 245 13.51 -10.30 -0.74
C ALA A 245 13.77 -8.90 -1.33
N GLN A 246 12.82 -7.97 -1.15
CA GLN A 246 13.01 -6.55 -1.50
C GLN A 246 14.18 -5.92 -0.74
N ILE A 247 14.26 -6.13 0.57
CA ILE A 247 15.32 -5.57 1.42
C ILE A 247 16.70 -6.12 1.02
N LYS A 248 16.80 -7.41 0.75
CA LYS A 248 18.06 -8.09 0.45
C LYS A 248 18.47 -7.99 -1.02
N GLY A 249 17.53 -7.66 -1.91
CA GLY A 249 17.78 -7.64 -3.35
C GLY A 249 18.07 -9.05 -3.89
N VAL A 250 17.19 -10.00 -3.57
CA VAL A 250 17.29 -11.41 -3.98
C VAL A 250 15.97 -11.88 -4.57
N ASP A 251 16.00 -13.04 -5.21
CA ASP A 251 14.79 -13.71 -5.71
C ASP A 251 13.79 -13.97 -4.58
N TYR A 252 12.51 -13.82 -4.91
CA TYR A 252 11.40 -14.17 -4.05
C TYR A 252 10.84 -15.54 -4.46
N PHE A 253 10.72 -16.43 -3.48
CA PHE A 253 10.06 -17.71 -3.63
C PHE A 253 8.83 -17.78 -2.72
N ASN A 254 7.68 -18.13 -3.28
CA ASN A 254 6.45 -18.27 -2.53
C ASN A 254 6.57 -19.45 -1.54
N PRO A 255 6.60 -19.19 -0.22
CA PRO A 255 6.79 -20.24 0.79
C PRO A 255 5.62 -21.24 0.84
N ALA A 256 4.42 -20.87 0.38
CA ALA A 256 3.26 -21.76 0.37
C ALA A 256 3.43 -22.91 -0.64
N LYS A 257 3.99 -22.64 -1.84
CA LYS A 257 4.25 -23.69 -2.85
C LYS A 257 5.25 -24.74 -2.34
N ARG A 258 6.28 -24.31 -1.60
CA ARG A 258 7.30 -25.22 -1.05
C ARG A 258 6.76 -26.13 0.05
N LEU A 259 5.78 -25.66 0.83
CA LEU A 259 5.10 -26.47 1.85
C LEU A 259 4.18 -27.53 1.25
N ASP A 260 3.58 -27.27 0.09
CA ASP A 260 2.74 -28.25 -0.60
C ASP A 260 3.60 -29.33 -1.27
N MET A 261 4.72 -28.96 -1.91
CA MET A 261 5.66 -29.93 -2.49
C MET A 261 6.26 -30.86 -1.43
N SER A 262 6.68 -30.36 -0.27
CA SER A 262 7.24 -31.21 0.79
C SER A 262 6.21 -32.19 1.36
N LYS A 263 4.94 -31.79 1.48
CA LYS A 263 3.85 -32.69 1.88
C LYS A 263 3.54 -33.74 0.82
N GLU A 264 3.68 -33.41 -0.46
CA GLU A 264 3.52 -34.37 -1.57
C GLU A 264 4.68 -35.37 -1.65
N GLU A 265 5.91 -34.92 -1.41
CA GLU A 265 7.10 -35.76 -1.26
C GLU A 265 6.97 -36.72 -0.07
N ASP A 266 6.45 -36.25 1.07
CA ASP A 266 6.21 -37.10 2.23
C ASP A 266 5.09 -38.12 1.98
N LYS A 267 4.02 -37.73 1.27
CA LYS A 267 2.95 -38.66 0.85
C LYS A 267 3.45 -39.72 -0.14
N THR A 268 4.32 -39.35 -1.08
CA THR A 268 4.92 -40.31 -2.04
C THR A 268 5.96 -41.21 -1.38
N LYS A 269 6.77 -40.71 -0.43
CA LYS A 269 7.66 -41.54 0.40
C LYS A 269 6.87 -42.51 1.29
N GLY A 270 5.78 -42.06 1.90
CA GLY A 270 4.85 -42.90 2.66
C GLY A 270 4.16 -43.99 1.82
N LYS A 271 3.74 -43.67 0.59
CA LYS A 271 3.18 -44.68 -0.33
C LYS A 271 4.22 -45.69 -0.83
N LYS A 272 5.47 -45.26 -1.05
CA LYS A 272 6.58 -46.17 -1.42
C LYS A 272 6.98 -47.09 -0.26
N SER A 273 6.98 -46.60 0.99
CA SER A 273 7.29 -47.43 2.17
C SER A 273 6.18 -48.44 2.48
N ILE A 274 4.91 -48.09 2.27
CA ILE A 274 3.78 -49.01 2.39
C ILE A 274 3.88 -50.12 1.32
N LYS A 275 4.10 -49.77 0.04
CA LYS A 275 4.28 -50.78 -1.03
C LYS A 275 5.47 -51.71 -0.81
N LYS A 276 6.56 -51.24 -0.18
CA LYS A 276 7.73 -52.06 0.13
C LYS A 276 7.45 -53.06 1.26
N LYS A 277 6.71 -52.63 2.30
CA LYS A 277 6.24 -53.52 3.38
C LYS A 277 5.21 -54.55 2.94
N THR A 278 4.36 -54.24 1.95
CA THR A 278 3.41 -55.22 1.39
C THR A 278 4.13 -56.28 0.55
N LYS A 279 5.13 -55.89 -0.26
CA LYS A 279 5.95 -56.85 -1.04
C LYS A 279 6.82 -57.75 -0.16
N GLU A 280 7.37 -57.25 0.94
CA GLU A 280 8.14 -58.08 1.89
C GLU A 280 7.27 -59.08 2.64
N LYS A 281 6.00 -58.75 2.94
CA LYS A 281 5.04 -59.69 3.52
C LYS A 281 4.62 -60.77 2.53
N ASP A 282 4.31 -60.42 1.27
CA ASP A 282 3.92 -61.40 0.25
C ASP A 282 5.06 -62.37 -0.11
N ASN A 283 6.32 -61.91 -0.14
CA ASN A 283 7.47 -62.80 -0.37
C ASN A 283 7.81 -63.70 0.84
N SER A 284 7.39 -63.34 2.07
CA SER A 284 7.63 -64.15 3.27
C SER A 284 6.64 -65.31 3.43
N LEU A 285 5.53 -65.30 2.70
CA LEU A 285 4.50 -66.35 2.71
C LEU A 285 4.76 -67.47 1.68
N ASP A 286 5.67 -67.26 0.72
CA ASP A 286 5.96 -68.23 -0.37
C ASP A 286 7.20 -69.11 -0.11
N GLN A 287 7.92 -68.90 1.01
CA GLN A 287 9.06 -69.75 1.41
C GLN A 287 8.73 -70.77 2.52
N GLY A 288 7.44 -71.00 2.78
CA GLY A 288 6.96 -71.88 3.85
C GLY A 288 6.06 -73.02 3.37
N ARG A 289 6.38 -73.66 2.24
CA ARG A 289 5.77 -74.93 1.81
C ARG A 289 6.82 -75.99 1.55
#